data_AF-A0A1G2YNF1-F1
#
_entry.id   AF-A0A1G2YNF1-F1
#
_cell.length_a   1.000
_cell.length_b   1.000
_cell.length_c   1.000
_cell.angle_alpha   90.00
_cell.angle_beta   90.00
_cell.angle_gamma   90.00
#
_symmetry.space_group_name_H-M   'P 1'
#
loop_
_entity.id
_entity.type
_entity.pdbx_description
1 polymer ?
#
loop_
_entity_poly.entity_id
_entity_poly.type
_entity_poly.pdbx_seq_one_letter_code
_entity_poly.pdbx_strand_id
1 'polypeptide(L)' 'MAKVKDTPENLKICLQGNCDKCPSYPEGSGEGLYCARSKSKKPIERKGCNCPECPVWIDNGLSGMYYCIKGSAI' A
#
# COMPACT_ATOMS: atom_id res chain seq x y z
N MET A 1 16.41 1.89 3.71
CA MET A 1 15.46 3.02 3.53
C MET A 1 14.29 2.51 2.71
N ALA A 2 13.07 3.02 2.91
CA ALA A 2 11.95 2.58 2.09
C ALA A 2 12.21 2.93 0.61
N LYS A 3 12.01 1.96 -0.29
CA LYS A 3 12.22 2.14 -1.73
C LYS A 3 11.25 3.16 -2.34
N VAL A 4 10.07 3.30 -1.75
CA VAL A 4 9.01 4.22 -2.17
C VAL A 4 9.07 5.51 -1.35
N LYS A 5 8.95 6.67 -2.01
CA LYS A 5 8.86 7.98 -1.37
C LYS A 5 7.46 8.24 -0.79
N ASP A 6 7.38 8.81 0.40
CA ASP A 6 6.13 9.28 1.00
C ASP A 6 5.78 10.68 0.48
N THR A 7 5.04 10.75 -0.62
CA THR A 7 4.58 12.00 -1.24
C THR A 7 3.05 12.08 -1.27
N PRO A 8 2.46 13.29 -1.30
CA PRO A 8 1.02 13.47 -1.46
C PRO A 8 0.47 12.80 -2.73
N GLU A 9 1.26 12.78 -3.81
CA GLU A 9 0.91 12.14 -5.08
C GLU A 9 0.80 10.61 -4.93
N ASN A 10 1.81 9.97 -4.31
CA ASN A 10 1.79 8.54 -4.05
C ASN A 10 0.66 8.15 -3.10
N LEU A 11 0.39 8.99 -2.09
CA LEU A 11 -0.73 8.79 -1.18
C LEU A 11 -2.07 8.89 -1.91
N LYS A 12 -2.21 9.85 -2.84
CA LYS A 12 -3.41 9.99 -3.67
C LYS A 12 -3.62 8.78 -4.57
N ILE A 13 -2.59 8.30 -5.26
CA ILE A 13 -2.66 7.06 -6.07
C ILE A 13 -3.10 5.89 -5.20
N CYS A 14 -2.53 5.77 -4.00
CA CYS A 14 -2.86 4.72 -3.06
C CYS A 14 -4.34 4.78 -2.62
N LEU A 15 -4.85 5.95 -2.23
CA LEU A 15 -6.18 6.10 -1.62
C LEU A 15 -7.32 6.33 -2.62
N GLN A 16 -7.04 6.65 -3.89
CA GLN A 16 -8.08 6.97 -4.88
C GLN A 16 -8.06 6.05 -6.11
N GLY A 17 -7.12 5.10 -6.18
CA GLY A 17 -7.00 4.24 -7.36
C GLY A 17 -6.45 2.84 -7.11
N ASN A 18 -6.06 2.48 -5.89
CA ASN A 18 -5.47 1.16 -5.64
C ASN A 18 -5.90 0.56 -4.30
N CYS A 19 -5.38 1.05 -3.18
CA CYS A 19 -5.69 0.45 -1.88
C CYS A 19 -7.15 0.64 -1.48
N ASP A 20 -7.83 1.70 -1.90
CA ASP A 20 -9.27 1.87 -1.63
C ASP A 20 -10.13 0.74 -2.20
N LYS A 21 -9.73 0.15 -3.33
CA LYS A 21 -10.42 -0.97 -3.98
C LYS A 21 -9.82 -2.34 -3.61
N CYS A 22 -8.81 -2.36 -2.76
CA CYS A 22 -8.13 -3.60 -2.40
C CYS A 22 -9.00 -4.38 -1.40
N PRO A 23 -9.30 -5.67 -1.65
CA PRO A 23 -10.16 -6.46 -0.77
C PRO A 23 -9.54 -6.73 0.61
N SER A 24 -8.22 -6.54 0.76
CA SER A 24 -7.52 -6.63 2.04
C SER A 24 -7.22 -5.27 2.67
N TYR A 25 -7.81 -4.17 2.17
CA TYR A 25 -7.56 -2.84 2.74
C TYR A 25 -8.35 -2.65 4.05
N PRO A 26 -7.73 -2.11 5.11
CA PRO A 26 -8.43 -1.79 6.35
C PRO A 26 -9.25 -0.51 6.18
N GLU A 27 -10.53 -0.67 5.84
CA GLU A 27 -11.48 0.44 5.74
C GLU A 27 -11.55 1.27 7.03
N GLY A 28 -11.83 2.57 6.87
CA GLY A 28 -12.03 3.50 7.98
C GLY A 28 -10.81 3.72 8.87
N SER A 29 -9.59 3.45 8.39
CA SER A 29 -8.33 3.76 9.10
C SER A 29 -7.75 5.13 8.72
N GLY A 30 -8.02 5.63 7.51
CA GLY A 30 -7.32 6.78 6.94
C GLY A 30 -5.82 6.50 6.70
N GLU A 31 -5.37 5.27 6.95
CA GLU A 31 -3.99 4.82 6.78
C GLU A 31 -3.79 4.35 5.34
N GLY A 32 -2.69 4.76 4.72
CA GLY A 32 -2.39 4.41 3.35
C GLY A 32 -0.89 4.49 3.07
N LEU A 33 -0.54 4.16 1.83
CA LEU A 33 0.84 4.17 1.33
C LEU A 33 1.78 3.27 2.15
N TYR A 34 1.30 2.09 2.55
CA TYR A 34 2.05 1.15 3.39
C TYR A 34 3.37 0.67 2.78
N CYS A 35 3.53 0.72 1.46
CA CYS A 35 4.79 0.38 0.79
C CYS A 35 5.90 1.42 1.02
N ALA A 36 5.55 2.66 1.39
CA ALA A 36 6.50 3.71 1.80
C ALA A 36 6.55 3.89 3.32
N ARG A 37 5.42 3.67 3.99
CA ARG A 37 5.23 3.88 5.44
C ARG A 37 5.31 2.55 6.21
N SER A 38 4.76 2.53 7.41
CA SER A 38 4.64 1.32 8.24
C SER A 38 3.43 0.47 7.83
N LYS A 39 3.33 -0.76 8.37
CA LYS A 39 2.13 -1.61 8.26
C LYS A 39 0.91 -0.96 8.94
N SER A 40 -0.29 -1.42 8.65
CA SER A 40 -1.51 -0.95 9.33
C SER A 40 -1.47 -1.29 10.81
N LYS A 41 -2.08 -0.42 11.61
CA LYS A 41 -2.31 -0.66 13.05
C LYS A 41 -3.47 -1.62 13.29
N LYS A 42 -4.37 -1.79 12.31
CA LYS A 42 -5.49 -2.72 12.38
C LYS A 42 -5.08 -4.11 11.86
N PRO A 43 -5.68 -5.19 12.39
CA PRO A 43 -5.50 -6.51 11.82
C PRO A 43 -6.05 -6.56 10.39
N ILE A 44 -5.31 -7.20 9.49
CA ILE A 44 -5.66 -7.34 8.07
C ILE A 44 -5.92 -8.81 7.75
N GLU A 45 -7.09 -9.11 7.20
CA GLU A 45 -7.38 -10.39 6.60
C GLU A 45 -6.92 -10.41 5.13
N ARG A 46 -6.27 -11.50 4.70
CA ARG A 46 -5.81 -11.64 3.31
C ARG A 46 -6.95 -12.13 2.43
N LYS A 47 -7.65 -11.20 1.79
CA LYS A 47 -8.75 -11.46 0.83
C LYS A 47 -8.33 -11.24 -0.64
N GLY A 48 -7.12 -10.71 -0.86
CA GLY A 48 -6.53 -10.40 -2.18
C GLY A 48 -5.72 -9.08 -2.17
N CYS A 49 -4.77 -8.89 -3.07
CA CYS A 49 -3.97 -7.65 -3.21
C CYS A 49 -3.96 -7.25 -4.69
N ASN A 50 -4.38 -6.03 -5.00
CA ASN A 50 -4.16 -5.41 -6.31
C ASN A 50 -2.83 -4.63 -6.36
N CYS A 51 -1.93 -4.90 -5.43
CA CYS A 51 -0.66 -4.22 -5.27
C CYS A 51 0.21 -4.26 -6.55
N PRO A 52 0.27 -5.38 -7.30
CA PRO A 52 0.99 -5.44 -8.58
C PRO A 52 0.43 -4.55 -9.70
N GLU A 53 -0.82 -4.07 -9.56
CA GLU A 53 -1.48 -3.19 -10.53
C GLU A 53 -1.29 -1.70 -10.18
N CYS A 54 -0.73 -1.40 -9.01
CA CYS A 54 -0.54 -0.05 -8.52
C CYS A 54 0.58 0.67 -9.28
N PRO A 55 0.37 1.89 -9.81
CA PRO A 55 1.43 2.67 -10.44
C PRO A 55 2.65 2.85 -9.53
N VAL A 56 2.44 3.14 -8.24
CA VAL A 56 3.53 3.28 -7.25
C VAL A 56 4.35 1.98 -7.14
N TRP A 57 3.71 0.82 -7.26
CA TRP A 57 4.42 -0.46 -7.20
C TRP A 57 5.26 -0.70 -8.45
N ILE A 58 4.67 -0.43 -9.62
CA ILE A 58 5.29 -0.62 -10.94
C ILE A 58 6.48 0.33 -11.12
N ASP A 59 6.26 1.63 -10.88
CA ASP A 59 7.27 2.67 -11.08
C ASP A 59 8.48 2.52 -10.15
N ASN A 60 8.27 1.91 -8.98
CA ASN A 60 9.35 1.62 -8.02
C ASN A 60 9.91 0.19 -8.19
N GLY A 61 9.47 -0.58 -9.19
CA GLY A 61 9.93 -1.95 -9.43
C GLY A 61 9.87 -2.82 -8.19
N LEU A 62 8.75 -2.76 -7.47
CA LEU A 62 8.53 -3.55 -6.28
C LEU A 62 8.28 -5.02 -6.66
N SER A 63 8.48 -5.94 -5.72
CA SER A 63 8.14 -7.36 -5.88
C SER A 63 7.30 -7.90 -4.72
N GLY A 64 7.21 -7.14 -3.63
CA GLY A 64 6.42 -7.49 -2.46
C GLY A 64 4.94 -7.19 -2.65
N MET A 65 4.11 -7.87 -1.86
CA MET A 65 2.67 -7.60 -1.75
C MET A 65 2.28 -7.55 -0.28
N TYR A 66 1.06 -7.09 -0.01
CA TYR A 66 0.49 -6.97 1.32
C TYR A 66 1.31 -6.06 2.23
N TYR A 67 1.71 -4.90 1.72
CA TYR A 67 2.44 -3.89 2.49
C TYR A 67 1.66 -3.41 3.72
N CYS A 68 0.31 -3.44 3.69
CA CYS A 68 -0.53 -3.21 4.85
C CYS A 68 -0.26 -4.19 6.02
N ILE A 69 0.32 -5.37 5.75
CA ILE A 69 0.73 -6.36 6.75
C ILE A 69 2.24 -6.30 7.00
N LYS A 70 3.03 -6.24 5.93
CA LYS A 70 4.50 -6.36 5.99
C LYS A 70 5.21 -5.07 6.39
N GLY A 71 4.60 -3.91 6.13
CA GLY A 71 5.24 -2.60 6.26
C GLY A 71 6.08 -2.25 5.04
N SER A 72 6.95 -1.24 5.16
CA SER A 72 7.65 -0.60 4.04
C SER A 72 8.38 -1.58 3.12
N ALA A 73 8.40 -1.28 1.81
CA ALA A 73 9.27 -1.97 0.87
C ALA A 73 10.72 -1.56 1.13
N ILE A 74 11.57 -2.51 1.54
CA ILE A 74 13.02 -2.33 1.74
C ILE A 74 13.82 -2.77 0.52
#